data_AF-A0A7C8DL61-F1
#
_entry.id   AF-A0A7C8DL61-F1
#
_cell.length_a   1.000
_cell.length_b   1.000
_cell.length_c   1.000
_cell.angle_alpha   90.00
_cell.angle_beta   90.00
_cell.angle_gamma   90.00
#
_symmetry.space_group_name_H-M   'P 1'
#
loop_
_entity.id
_entity.type
_entity.pdbx_description
1 polymer ?
#
loop_
_entity_poly.entity_id
_entity_poly.type
_entity_poly.pdbx_seq_one_letter_code
_entity_poly.pdbx_strand_id
1 'polypeptide(L)'
;MSSKTKTLDDGLDAYKQRNFSDAAEIWTTLATQGNSAAQFNLGIMYKDGIGVPHNHVEAIKWLTKSSNQGHEHAGLIVSVLDEKSE
;
A
#
# COMPACT_ATOMS: atom_id res chain seq x y z
N MET A 1 -21.07 -19.86 -5.72
CA MET A 1 -19.62 -19.57 -5.66
C MET A 1 -19.49 -18.19 -5.04
N SER A 2 -19.20 -18.09 -3.73
CA SER A 2 -18.97 -16.79 -3.12
C SER A 2 -17.61 -16.29 -3.61
N SER A 3 -17.61 -15.51 -4.70
CA SER A 3 -16.48 -14.63 -4.99
C SER A 3 -16.36 -13.70 -3.80
N LYS A 4 -15.58 -14.08 -2.79
CA LYS A 4 -15.28 -13.21 -1.65
C LYS A 4 -14.55 -12.01 -2.24
N THR A 5 -15.27 -10.90 -2.38
CA THR A 5 -14.68 -9.61 -2.71
C THR A 5 -13.62 -9.35 -1.66
N LYS A 6 -12.34 -9.36 -2.07
CA LYS A 6 -11.21 -9.06 -1.18
C LYS A 6 -11.41 -7.65 -0.62
N THR A 7 -11.47 -7.51 0.69
CA THR A 7 -11.67 -6.24 1.39
C THR A 7 -10.35 -5.72 1.96
N LEU A 8 -10.33 -4.46 2.40
CA LEU A 8 -9.13 -3.88 3.02
C LEU A 8 -8.74 -4.66 4.29
N ASP A 9 -9.74 -5.11 5.04
CA ASP A 9 -9.58 -5.86 6.29
C ASP A 9 -8.97 -7.24 6.03
N ASP A 10 -9.32 -7.92 4.93
CA ASP A 10 -8.68 -9.19 4.55
C ASP A 10 -7.16 -9.01 4.36
N GLY A 11 -6.75 -7.89 3.77
CA GLY A 11 -5.33 -7.55 3.60
C GLY A 11 -4.64 -7.27 4.94
N LEU A 12 -5.34 -6.58 5.86
CA LEU A 12 -4.82 -6.31 7.20
C LEU A 12 -4.71 -7.58 8.03
N ASP A 13 -5.66 -8.49 7.92
CA ASP A 13 -5.64 -9.76 8.64
C ASP A 13 -4.55 -10.69 8.08
N ALA A 14 -4.35 -10.71 6.77
CA ALA A 14 -3.21 -11.37 6.15
C ALA A 14 -1.88 -10.79 6.66
N TYR A 15 -1.78 -9.46 6.75
CA TYR A 15 -0.59 -8.78 7.28
C TYR A 15 -0.31 -9.14 8.75
N LYS A 16 -1.35 -9.18 9.60
CA LYS A 16 -1.24 -9.62 11.01
C LYS A 16 -0.81 -11.07 11.13
N GLN A 17 -1.26 -11.93 10.20
CA GLN A 17 -0.85 -13.33 10.12
C GLN A 17 0.56 -13.53 9.54
N ARG A 18 1.27 -12.43 9.20
CA ARG A 18 2.58 -12.43 8.52
C ARG A 18 2.52 -13.01 7.10
N ASN A 19 1.32 -13.13 6.52
CA ASN A 19 1.10 -13.51 5.13
C ASN A 19 1.23 -12.27 4.25
N PHE A 20 2.45 -11.76 4.15
CA PHE A 20 2.71 -10.48 3.48
C PHE A 20 2.47 -10.52 1.98
N SER A 21 2.72 -11.66 1.30
CA SER A 21 2.38 -11.79 -0.12
C SER A 21 0.88 -11.66 -0.37
N ASP A 22 0.04 -12.29 0.47
CA ASP A 22 -1.41 -12.22 0.32
C ASP A 22 -1.91 -10.79 0.59
N ALA A 23 -1.39 -10.14 1.64
CA ALA A 23 -1.70 -8.75 1.94
C ALA A 23 -1.32 -7.81 0.78
N ALA A 24 -0.13 -8.00 0.19
CA ALA A 24 0.31 -7.24 -0.98
C ALA A 24 -0.62 -7.43 -2.17
N GLU A 25 -1.03 -8.67 -2.45
CA GLU A 25 -1.94 -8.97 -3.56
C GLU A 25 -3.31 -8.31 -3.37
N ILE A 26 -3.85 -8.39 -2.14
CA ILE A 26 -5.14 -7.77 -1.77
C ILE A 26 -5.05 -6.25 -1.92
N TRP A 27 -4.05 -5.61 -1.33
CA TRP A 27 -3.90 -4.17 -1.42
C TRP A 27 -3.54 -3.69 -2.82
N THR A 28 -2.81 -4.46 -3.63
CA THR A 28 -2.59 -4.17 -5.06
C THR A 28 -3.91 -4.16 -5.83
N THR A 29 -4.76 -5.15 -5.61
CA THR A 29 -6.08 -5.25 -6.25
C THR A 29 -6.97 -4.07 -5.87
N LEU A 30 -6.99 -3.69 -4.59
CA LEU A 30 -7.80 -2.56 -4.12
C LEU A 30 -7.21 -1.20 -4.52
N ALA A 31 -5.88 -1.07 -4.55
CA ALA A 31 -5.19 0.14 -4.95
C ALA A 31 -5.43 0.48 -6.43
N THR A 32 -5.50 -0.55 -7.29
CA THR A 32 -5.82 -0.40 -8.72
C THR A 32 -7.30 -0.01 -8.93
N GLN A 33 -8.19 -0.36 -8.01
CA GLN A 33 -9.58 0.11 -7.99
C GLN A 33 -9.75 1.54 -7.45
N GLY A 34 -8.65 2.19 -7.04
CA GLY A 34 -8.68 3.56 -6.55
C GLY A 34 -8.84 3.69 -5.03
N ASN A 35 -8.85 2.60 -4.26
CA ASN A 35 -8.99 2.69 -2.81
C ASN A 35 -7.75 3.38 -2.18
N SER A 36 -7.94 4.57 -1.60
CA SER A 36 -6.86 5.39 -1.04
C SER A 36 -6.12 4.72 0.12
N ALA A 37 -6.83 3.98 0.99
CA ALA A 37 -6.22 3.26 2.10
C ALA A 37 -5.37 2.07 1.62
N ALA A 38 -5.83 1.35 0.58
CA ALA A 38 -5.05 0.28 -0.02
C ALA A 38 -3.80 0.82 -0.73
N GLN A 39 -3.92 1.96 -1.42
CA GLN A 39 -2.76 2.66 -2.01
C GLN A 39 -1.73 3.06 -0.94
N PHE A 40 -2.21 3.53 0.22
CA PHE A 40 -1.32 3.84 1.34
C PHE A 40 -0.58 2.59 1.84
N ASN A 41 -1.32 1.53 2.15
CA ASN A 41 -0.74 0.29 2.68
C ASN A 41 0.24 -0.36 1.69
N LEU A 42 -0.11 -0.40 0.41
CA LEU A 42 0.79 -0.90 -0.63
C LEU A 42 2.06 -0.05 -0.75
N GLY A 43 1.93 1.28 -0.64
CA GLY A 43 3.07 2.18 -0.60
C GLY A 43 4.01 1.89 0.56
N ILE A 44 3.47 1.62 1.76
CA ILE A 44 4.28 1.20 2.92
C ILE A 44 4.93 -0.16 2.70
N MET A 45 4.24 -1.12 2.08
CA MET A 45 4.85 -2.42 1.75
C MET A 45 6.04 -2.28 0.81
N TYR A 46 5.94 -1.44 -0.22
CA TYR A 46 7.06 -1.14 -1.11
C TYR A 46 8.18 -0.39 -0.41
N LYS A 47 7.85 0.48 0.55
CA LYS A 47 8.81 1.24 1.36
C LYS A 47 9.62 0.35 2.29
N ASP A 48 9.00 -0.68 2.87
CA ASP A 48 9.64 -1.55 3.85
C ASP A 48 10.07 -2.90 3.25
N GLY A 49 9.76 -3.16 1.97
CA GLY A 49 10.05 -4.42 1.29
C GLY A 49 9.27 -5.62 1.86
N ILE A 50 8.06 -5.38 2.35
CA ILE A 50 7.24 -6.40 3.03
C ILE A 50 6.32 -7.05 2.00
N GLY A 51 6.52 -8.34 1.72
CA GLY A 51 5.68 -9.10 0.75
C GLY A 51 5.84 -8.68 -0.72
N VAL A 52 6.56 -7.60 -0.97
CA VAL A 52 6.96 -7.08 -2.28
C VAL A 52 8.43 -6.66 -2.24
N PRO A 53 9.14 -6.58 -3.38
CA PRO A 53 10.49 -6.04 -3.42
C PRO A 53 10.52 -4.60 -2.92
N HIS A 54 11.54 -4.27 -2.11
CA HIS A 54 11.78 -2.92 -1.63
C HIS A 54 11.98 -1.97 -2.83
N ASN A 55 11.13 -0.95 -2.95
CA ASN A 55 11.16 0.01 -4.04
C ASN A 55 10.56 1.35 -3.60
N HIS A 56 11.44 2.30 -3.27
CA HIS A 56 11.04 3.64 -2.88
C HIS A 56 10.26 4.40 -3.97
N VAL A 57 10.58 4.18 -5.25
CA VAL A 57 9.90 4.86 -6.37
C VAL A 57 8.43 4.43 -6.45
N GLU A 58 8.17 3.12 -6.38
CA GLU A 58 6.79 2.62 -6.34
C GLU A 58 6.08 3.01 -5.03
N ALA A 59 6.79 3.01 -3.89
CA ALA A 59 6.24 3.49 -2.63
C ALA A 59 5.73 4.93 -2.72
N ILE A 60 6.57 5.84 -3.21
CA ILE A 60 6.24 7.26 -3.42
C ILE A 60 5.04 7.39 -4.36
N LYS A 61 5.02 6.65 -5.47
CA LYS A 61 3.92 6.68 -6.44
C LYS A 61 2.58 6.28 -5.83
N TRP A 62 2.53 5.20 -5.05
CA TRP A 62 1.29 4.75 -4.41
C TRP A 62 0.86 5.67 -3.25
N LEU A 63 1.80 6.12 -2.42
CA LEU A 63 1.52 7.08 -1.36
C LEU A 63 1.05 8.44 -1.91
N THR A 64 1.61 8.91 -3.02
CA THR A 64 1.18 10.15 -3.68
C THR A 64 -0.26 10.03 -4.18
N LYS A 65 -0.63 8.89 -4.80
CA LYS A 65 -2.02 8.64 -5.20
C LYS A 65 -2.97 8.63 -4.01
N SER A 66 -2.55 8.03 -2.89
CA SER A 66 -3.33 8.05 -1.65
C SER A 66 -3.50 9.47 -1.11
N SER A 67 -2.42 10.27 -1.06
CA SER A 67 -2.43 11.67 -0.61
C SER A 67 -3.35 12.54 -1.45
N ASN A 68 -3.33 12.37 -2.78
CA ASN A 68 -4.19 13.12 -3.70
C ASN A 68 -5.68 12.85 -3.51
N GLN A 69 -6.04 11.72 -2.87
CA GLN A 69 -7.41 11.36 -2.54
C GLN A 69 -7.83 11.81 -1.12
N GLY A 70 -7.05 12.70 -0.49
CA GLY A 70 -7.38 13.27 0.82
C GLY A 70 -6.83 12.48 2.02
N HIS A 71 -5.96 11.50 1.79
CA HIS A 71 -5.26 10.81 2.87
C HIS A 71 -4.06 11.68 3.35
N GLU A 72 -4.32 12.70 4.17
CA GLU A 72 -3.32 13.69 4.64
C GLU A 72 -2.04 13.06 5.22
N HIS A 73 -2.14 11.88 5.84
CA HIS A 73 -0.98 11.17 6.39
C HIS A 73 -0.02 10.62 5.32
N ALA A 74 -0.47 10.44 4.07
CA ALA A 74 0.36 9.92 3.00
C ALA A 74 1.35 10.98 2.47
N GLY A 75 0.97 12.27 2.46
CA GLY A 75 1.80 13.36 1.97
C GLY A 75 3.09 13.53 2.77
N LEU A 76 3.02 13.45 4.10
CA LEU A 76 4.20 13.52 4.97
C LEU A 76 5.19 12.37 4.71
N ILE A 77 4.70 11.17 4.40
CA ILE A 77 5.57 10.02 4.13
C ILE A 77 6.25 10.15 2.76
N VAL A 78 5.57 10.71 1.76
CA VAL A 78 6.18 10.98 0.44
C VAL A 78 7.36 11.93 0.58
N SER A 79 7.20 13.05 1.28
CA SER A 79 8.30 14.02 1.48
C SER A 79 9.51 13.40 2.18
N VAL A 80 9.29 12.59 3.22
CA VAL A 80 10.39 11.90 3.93
C VAL A 80 11.07 10.85 3.07
N LEU A 81 10.36 10.24 2.12
CA LEU A 81 10.94 9.24 1.22
C LEU A 81 11.73 9.86 0.08
N ASP A 82 11.28 11.01 -0.42
CA ASP A 82 11.98 11.79 -1.44
C ASP A 82 13.36 12.21 -0.92
N GLU A 83 13.42 12.76 0.30
CA GLU A 83 14.66 13.16 0.99
C GLU A 83 15.65 12.00 1.23
N LYS A 84 15.18 10.76 1.30
CA LYS A 84 16.01 9.57 1.54
C LYS A 84 16.47 8.87 0.26
N SER A 85 16.01 9.34 -0.90
CA SER A 85 16.28 8.74 -2.20
C SER A 85 17.45 9.37 -2.97
N GLU A 86 18.08 10.41 -2.40
CA GLU A 86 19.34 11.03 -2.85
C GLU A 86 20.58 10.36 -2.25
#